data_AF-G9WL64-F1
#
_entry.id   AF-G9WL64-F1
#
_cell.length_a   1.000
_cell.length_b   1.000
_cell.length_c   1.000
_cell.angle_alpha   90.00
_cell.angle_beta   90.00
_cell.angle_gamma   90.00
#
_symmetry.space_group_name_H-M   'P 1'
#
loop_
_entity.id
_entity.type
_entity.pdbx_description
1 polymer ?
#
loop_
_entity_poly.entity_id
_entity_poly.type
_entity_poly.pdbx_seq_one_letter_code
_entity_poly.pdbx_strand_id
1 'polypeptide(L)'
;MRKVRKDSHGRVLRTGEFERYDGIYVFQKTVCGNKKTIYASSLEALRQKVSEAIEYRFDELGKNLKSITLDKAFERFMLSRIIRNTTAYVQRNLYDHYIKKRLGKKKVNEITHSDIRQLLIYHFTEKHLSLNTIKSIQGMLHAIFALMVSDQVITINPAQQAMKALAHAEGSSLREESNGQKVLTTDEEKAFLMYAKETDSFFYPLWLFMLSTGARVGEASAVCWDDIDFEKKLVSINKTLVCSYKGKERIFSFNPTKTKNGVRKLPILSTLYAVLEKMKNDKSIRKSFPHEDNLLINDQELIFYCIVNNRIRAVSNFDVNHALKKLITNYNSDKLFKEMHPGVPTSLPLFSSHALRHTFCSRLCENEVNLKVIQEIMGHGNIHMTMDVYAQSNEKKNSLSLLQYEKKILGE
;
A
#
# COMPACT_ATOMS: atom_id res chain seq x y z
N MET A 1 2.76 -9.94 29.97
CA MET A 1 1.81 -11.01 29.60
C MET A 1 0.56 -10.39 28.98
N ARG A 2 0.16 -10.76 27.76
CA ARG A 2 -1.10 -10.27 27.16
C ARG A 2 -2.29 -10.73 27.99
N LYS A 3 -3.14 -9.82 28.47
CA LYS A 3 -4.41 -10.15 29.15
C LYS A 3 -5.24 -11.03 28.23
N VAL A 4 -5.51 -12.26 28.66
CA VAL A 4 -6.33 -13.23 27.93
C VAL A 4 -7.78 -12.79 28.04
N ARG A 5 -8.46 -12.63 26.91
CA ARG A 5 -9.89 -12.25 26.86
C ARG A 5 -10.75 -13.40 27.38
N LYS A 6 -11.61 -13.11 28.35
CA LYS A 6 -12.54 -14.07 28.96
C LYS A 6 -13.98 -13.61 28.81
N ASP A 7 -14.93 -14.55 28.83
CA ASP A 7 -16.37 -14.27 28.89
C ASP A 7 -16.82 -13.99 30.35
N SER A 8 -18.12 -13.70 30.53
CA SER A 8 -18.76 -13.48 31.83
C SER A 8 -18.66 -14.68 32.80
N HIS A 9 -18.34 -15.86 32.27
CA HIS A 9 -18.17 -17.11 33.02
C HIS A 9 -16.69 -17.48 33.22
N GLY A 10 -15.75 -16.59 32.87
CA GLY A 10 -14.31 -16.79 33.06
C GLY A 10 -13.63 -17.70 32.01
N ARG A 11 -14.34 -18.15 30.97
CA ARG A 11 -13.80 -18.99 29.89
C ARG A 11 -13.03 -18.16 28.87
N VAL A 12 -11.94 -18.70 28.35
CA VAL A 12 -11.08 -18.00 27.38
C VAL A 12 -11.74 -17.94 25.99
N LEU A 13 -11.86 -16.73 25.47
CA LEU A 13 -12.37 -16.43 24.13
C LEU A 13 -11.24 -16.45 23.10
N ARG A 14 -11.43 -17.20 22.01
CA ARG A 14 -10.52 -17.24 20.86
C ARG A 14 -10.64 -15.96 20.03
N THR A 15 -9.67 -15.72 19.16
CA THR A 15 -9.70 -14.57 18.23
C THR A 15 -10.96 -14.60 17.37
N GLY A 16 -11.74 -13.53 17.44
CA GLY A 16 -13.03 -13.40 16.74
C GLY A 16 -14.25 -13.79 17.58
N GLU A 17 -14.06 -14.42 18.75
CA GLU A 17 -15.14 -14.75 19.69
C GLU A 17 -15.39 -13.58 20.66
N PHE A 18 -16.64 -13.21 20.86
CA PHE A 18 -17.06 -12.31 21.93
C PHE A 18 -18.48 -12.65 22.42
N GLU A 19 -18.74 -12.31 23.68
CA GLU A 19 -20.06 -12.43 24.29
C GLU A 19 -20.74 -11.04 24.27
N ARG A 20 -22.01 -11.01 23.88
CA ARG A 20 -22.84 -9.80 23.93
C ARG A 20 -23.45 -9.62 25.33
N TYR A 21 -23.95 -8.42 25.61
CA TYR A 21 -24.62 -8.10 26.88
C TYR A 21 -25.86 -8.96 27.16
N ASP A 22 -26.47 -9.55 26.14
CA ASP A 22 -27.65 -10.42 26.20
C ASP A 22 -27.27 -11.92 26.40
N GLY A 23 -26.00 -12.23 26.65
CA GLY A 23 -25.51 -13.59 26.85
C GLY A 23 -25.32 -14.41 25.56
N ILE A 24 -25.56 -13.82 24.38
CA ILE A 24 -25.35 -14.49 23.09
C ILE A 24 -23.86 -14.46 22.71
N TYR A 25 -23.32 -15.63 22.37
CA TYR A 25 -21.97 -15.78 21.86
C TYR A 25 -21.93 -15.50 20.36
N VAL A 26 -20.93 -14.72 19.94
CA VAL A 26 -20.75 -14.29 18.56
C VAL A 26 -19.34 -14.60 18.09
N PHE A 27 -19.22 -15.23 16.93
CA PHE A 27 -17.97 -15.38 16.21
C PHE A 27 -17.99 -14.44 15.02
N GLN A 28 -17.00 -13.56 14.94
CA GLN A 28 -16.82 -12.66 13.83
C GLN A 28 -15.40 -12.73 13.28
N LYS A 29 -15.29 -13.11 12.02
CA LYS A 29 -14.00 -13.16 11.32
C LYS A 29 -14.15 -12.64 9.91
N THR A 30 -13.18 -11.84 9.48
CA THR A 30 -13.04 -11.49 8.06
C THR A 30 -12.35 -12.65 7.37
N VAL A 31 -13.06 -13.34 6.48
CA VAL A 31 -12.53 -14.43 5.66
C VAL A 31 -12.50 -13.95 4.21
N CYS A 32 -11.28 -13.87 3.67
CA CYS A 32 -11.01 -13.40 2.30
C CYS A 32 -11.66 -12.04 1.95
N GLY A 33 -11.76 -11.14 2.93
CA GLY A 33 -12.33 -9.80 2.75
C GLY A 33 -13.82 -9.65 3.12
N ASN A 34 -14.55 -10.74 3.38
CA ASN A 34 -15.95 -10.69 3.84
C ASN A 34 -16.03 -10.93 5.33
N LYS A 35 -16.79 -10.08 6.02
CA LYS A 35 -17.13 -10.27 7.43
C LYS A 35 -18.16 -11.40 7.53
N LYS A 36 -17.79 -12.49 8.20
CA LYS A 36 -18.74 -13.55 8.56
C LYS A 36 -19.02 -13.45 10.05
N THR A 37 -20.31 -13.51 10.39
CA THR A 37 -20.78 -13.46 11.77
C THR A 37 -21.67 -14.67 12.02
N ILE A 38 -21.36 -15.44 13.06
CA ILE A 38 -22.11 -16.62 13.50
C ILE A 38 -22.55 -16.36 14.93
N TYR A 39 -23.77 -16.75 15.26
CA TYR A 39 -24.38 -16.56 16.58
C TYR A 39 -24.73 -17.91 17.21
N ALA A 40 -24.55 -18.02 18.52
CA ALA A 40 -24.96 -19.18 19.29
C ALA A 40 -25.28 -18.82 20.75
N SER A 41 -26.10 -19.64 21.41
CA SER A 41 -26.48 -19.48 22.82
C SER A 41 -25.42 -19.95 23.81
N SER A 42 -24.44 -20.73 23.38
CA SER A 42 -23.31 -21.17 24.20
C SER A 42 -21.99 -21.10 23.42
N LEU A 43 -20.88 -21.00 24.15
CA LEU A 43 -19.54 -20.96 23.54
C LEU A 43 -19.20 -22.26 22.80
N GLU A 44 -19.65 -23.41 23.29
CA GLU A 44 -19.49 -24.72 22.63
C GLU A 44 -20.30 -24.81 21.35
N ALA A 45 -21.58 -24.42 21.39
CA ALA A 45 -22.43 -24.37 20.20
C ALA A 45 -21.89 -23.37 19.16
N LEU A 46 -21.30 -22.25 19.59
CA LEU A 46 -20.64 -21.32 18.68
C LEU A 46 -19.48 -22.00 17.95
N ARG A 47 -18.60 -22.67 18.69
CA ARG A 47 -17.41 -23.33 18.11
C ARG A 47 -17.78 -24.47 17.19
N GLN A 48 -18.81 -25.24 17.54
CA GLN A 48 -19.35 -26.29 16.68
C GLN A 48 -19.90 -25.71 15.37
N LYS A 49 -20.78 -24.70 15.44
CA LYS A 49 -21.32 -24.03 14.23
C LYS A 49 -20.23 -23.41 13.36
N VAL A 50 -19.16 -22.89 13.96
CA VAL A 50 -18.00 -22.37 13.23
C VAL A 50 -17.28 -23.49 12.49
N SER A 51 -17.06 -24.64 13.14
CA SER A 51 -16.43 -25.82 12.52
C SER A 51 -17.27 -26.36 11.37
N GLU A 52 -18.56 -26.60 11.62
CA GLU A 52 -19.51 -27.09 10.62
C GLU A 52 -19.62 -26.13 9.42
N ALA A 53 -19.63 -24.82 9.65
CA ALA A 53 -19.67 -23.83 8.58
C ALA A 53 -18.38 -23.80 7.74
N ILE A 54 -17.24 -24.18 8.32
CA ILE A 54 -15.97 -24.31 7.59
C ILE A 54 -16.00 -25.56 6.73
N GLU A 55 -16.34 -26.72 7.30
CA GLU A 55 -16.42 -28.01 6.62
C GLU A 55 -17.46 -28.01 5.50
N TYR A 56 -18.70 -27.58 5.79
CA TYR A 56 -19.78 -27.47 4.80
C TYR A 56 -19.38 -26.63 3.58
N ARG A 57 -18.60 -25.57 3.80
CA ARG A 57 -18.16 -24.69 2.72
C ARG A 57 -17.09 -25.33 1.84
N PHE A 58 -16.21 -26.16 2.40
CA PHE A 58 -15.27 -26.95 1.62
C PHE A 58 -15.99 -28.02 0.78
N ASP A 59 -17.01 -28.66 1.36
CA ASP A 59 -17.82 -29.67 0.67
C ASP A 59 -18.66 -29.08 -0.48
N GLU A 60 -19.33 -27.95 -0.24
CA GLU A 60 -20.11 -27.22 -1.27
C GLU A 60 -19.24 -26.77 -2.46
N LEU A 61 -18.01 -26.32 -2.19
CA LEU A 61 -17.07 -25.88 -3.22
C LEU A 61 -16.34 -27.04 -3.91
N GLY A 62 -16.50 -28.27 -3.41
CA GLY A 62 -16.00 -29.50 -4.03
C GLY A 62 -17.03 -30.23 -4.90
N LYS A 63 -18.33 -29.96 -4.72
CA LYS A 63 -19.42 -30.61 -5.48
C LYS A 63 -19.60 -29.97 -6.87
N ASN A 64 -19.89 -30.82 -7.87
CA ASN A 64 -20.24 -30.42 -9.24
C ASN A 64 -19.26 -29.44 -9.92
N LEU A 65 -17.95 -29.70 -9.78
CA LEU A 65 -16.90 -28.88 -10.39
C LEU A 65 -17.07 -28.71 -11.91
N LYS A 66 -17.58 -29.73 -12.62
CA LYS A 66 -17.81 -29.68 -14.08
C LYS A 66 -18.80 -28.59 -14.52
N SER A 67 -19.68 -28.14 -13.64
CA SER A 67 -20.68 -27.09 -13.92
C SER A 67 -20.53 -25.88 -13.00
N ILE A 68 -19.34 -25.67 -12.43
CA ILE A 68 -19.08 -24.56 -11.51
C ILE A 68 -19.23 -23.21 -12.22
N THR A 69 -19.86 -22.24 -11.56
CA THR A 69 -19.94 -20.86 -12.05
C THR A 69 -18.68 -20.08 -11.71
N LEU A 70 -18.41 -18.97 -12.41
CA LEU A 70 -17.26 -18.14 -12.12
C LEU A 70 -17.29 -17.54 -10.70
N ASP A 71 -18.48 -17.25 -10.15
CA ASP A 71 -18.64 -16.79 -8.75
C ASP A 71 -18.13 -17.84 -7.77
N LYS A 72 -18.54 -19.10 -7.95
CA LYS A 72 -18.09 -20.23 -7.11
C LYS A 72 -16.60 -20.51 -7.31
N ALA A 73 -16.10 -20.44 -8.55
CA ALA A 73 -14.68 -20.60 -8.85
C ALA A 73 -13.83 -19.50 -8.20
N PHE A 74 -14.30 -18.25 -8.19
CA PHE A 74 -13.63 -17.15 -7.50
C PHE A 74 -13.58 -17.37 -5.97
N GLU A 75 -14.69 -17.78 -5.35
CA GLU A 75 -14.68 -18.09 -3.91
C GLU A 75 -13.73 -19.24 -3.58
N ARG A 76 -13.69 -20.29 -4.40
CA ARG A 76 -12.71 -21.38 -4.28
C ARG A 76 -11.28 -20.88 -4.40
N PHE A 77 -10.98 -20.04 -5.40
CA PHE A 77 -9.67 -19.41 -5.59
C PHE A 77 -9.23 -18.55 -4.40
N MET A 78 -10.17 -17.81 -3.81
CA MET A 78 -9.88 -16.97 -2.64
C MET A 78 -9.60 -17.81 -1.40
N LEU A 79 -10.21 -19.00 -1.28
CA LEU A 79 -10.06 -19.89 -0.13
C LEU A 79 -8.85 -20.82 -0.23
N SER A 80 -8.38 -21.12 -1.44
CA SER A 80 -7.21 -21.98 -1.66
C SER A 80 -5.88 -21.28 -1.39
N ARG A 81 -5.87 -20.02 -0.93
CA ARG A 81 -4.66 -19.21 -0.80
C ARG A 81 -4.55 -18.53 0.56
N ILE A 82 -3.33 -18.50 1.09
CA ILE A 82 -2.97 -17.70 2.27
C ILE A 82 -2.52 -16.32 1.79
N ILE A 83 -3.41 -15.33 1.88
CA ILE A 83 -3.16 -13.95 1.44
C ILE A 83 -3.44 -12.94 2.55
N ARG A 84 -2.78 -11.77 2.50
CA ARG A 84 -3.06 -10.66 3.43
C ARG A 84 -4.48 -10.16 3.23
N ASN A 85 -5.15 -9.73 4.32
CA ASN A 85 -6.52 -9.23 4.28
C ASN A 85 -6.71 -8.05 3.30
N THR A 86 -5.73 -7.15 3.20
CA THR A 86 -5.77 -6.04 2.24
C THR A 86 -5.75 -6.52 0.79
N THR A 87 -4.92 -7.52 0.48
CA THR A 87 -4.90 -8.16 -0.85
C THR A 87 -6.22 -8.84 -1.15
N ALA A 88 -6.79 -9.56 -0.18
CA ALA A 88 -8.07 -10.23 -0.36
C ALA A 88 -9.21 -9.23 -0.63
N TYR A 89 -9.24 -8.14 0.14
CA TYR A 89 -10.21 -7.07 -0.03
C TYR A 89 -10.12 -6.41 -1.41
N VAL A 90 -8.90 -6.07 -1.87
CA VAL A 90 -8.69 -5.50 -3.21
C VAL A 90 -9.16 -6.46 -4.31
N GLN A 91 -8.83 -7.75 -4.20
CA GLN A 91 -9.23 -8.73 -5.21
C GLN A 91 -10.75 -8.92 -5.26
N ARG A 92 -11.41 -9.00 -4.10
CA ARG A 92 -12.87 -9.07 -4.03
C ARG A 92 -13.53 -7.80 -4.59
N ASN A 93 -13.02 -6.62 -4.26
CA ASN A 93 -13.53 -5.37 -4.83
C ASN A 93 -13.41 -5.36 -6.36
N LEU A 94 -12.25 -5.73 -6.90
CA LEU A 94 -12.06 -5.81 -8.35
C LEU A 94 -13.06 -6.81 -8.98
N TYR A 95 -13.25 -7.96 -8.35
CA TYR A 95 -14.19 -8.97 -8.83
C TYR A 95 -15.64 -8.47 -8.80
N ASP A 96 -16.11 -7.98 -7.65
CA ASP A 96 -17.49 -7.54 -7.46
C ASP A 96 -17.86 -6.36 -8.37
N HIS A 97 -16.95 -5.40 -8.56
CA HIS A 97 -17.22 -4.21 -9.37
C HIS A 97 -17.05 -4.44 -10.88
N TYR A 98 -16.05 -5.24 -11.29
CA TYR A 98 -15.66 -5.31 -12.70
C TYR A 98 -15.97 -6.65 -13.37
N ILE A 99 -16.11 -7.76 -12.64
CA ILE A 99 -16.24 -9.10 -13.23
C ILE A 99 -17.65 -9.67 -13.02
N LYS A 100 -18.10 -9.64 -11.76
CA LYS A 100 -19.26 -10.38 -11.26
C LYS A 100 -20.54 -10.15 -12.07
N LYS A 101 -20.86 -8.90 -12.39
CA LYS A 101 -22.11 -8.54 -13.11
C LYS A 101 -22.22 -9.22 -14.48
N ARG A 102 -21.10 -9.40 -15.19
CA ARG A 102 -21.10 -9.89 -16.59
C ARG A 102 -20.77 -11.37 -16.70
N LEU A 103 -19.81 -11.86 -15.91
CA LEU A 103 -19.32 -13.24 -16.02
C LEU A 103 -19.60 -14.11 -14.78
N GLY A 104 -19.92 -13.52 -13.62
CA GLY A 104 -20.00 -14.27 -12.34
C GLY A 104 -20.93 -15.48 -12.36
N LYS A 105 -22.11 -15.33 -12.99
CA LYS A 105 -23.11 -16.41 -13.08
C LYS A 105 -22.87 -17.41 -14.22
N LYS A 106 -21.99 -17.10 -15.19
CA LYS A 106 -21.67 -18.03 -16.28
C LYS A 106 -20.90 -19.23 -15.74
N LYS A 107 -21.13 -20.41 -16.33
CA LYS A 107 -20.31 -21.59 -16.01
C LYS A 107 -18.90 -21.40 -16.56
N VAL A 108 -17.91 -21.90 -15.83
CA VAL A 108 -16.49 -21.77 -16.21
C VAL A 108 -16.21 -22.36 -17.60
N ASN A 109 -16.86 -23.48 -17.95
CA ASN A 109 -16.72 -24.13 -19.27
C ASN A 109 -17.46 -23.42 -20.41
N GLU A 110 -18.36 -22.48 -20.10
CA GLU A 110 -19.11 -21.67 -21.08
C GLU A 110 -18.43 -20.31 -21.34
N ILE A 111 -17.38 -19.96 -20.59
CA ILE A 111 -16.67 -18.69 -20.75
C ILE A 111 -15.57 -18.82 -21.80
N THR A 112 -15.68 -18.05 -22.87
CA THR A 112 -14.73 -18.04 -23.98
C THR A 112 -13.64 -16.99 -23.81
N HIS A 113 -12.56 -17.12 -24.57
CA HIS A 113 -11.53 -16.06 -24.68
C HIS A 113 -12.13 -14.72 -25.16
N SER A 114 -13.12 -14.76 -26.05
CA SER A 114 -13.82 -13.57 -26.54
C SER A 114 -14.63 -12.87 -25.46
N ASP A 115 -15.28 -13.59 -24.55
CA ASP A 115 -15.99 -13.00 -23.41
C ASP A 115 -15.05 -12.16 -22.54
N ILE A 116 -13.86 -12.69 -22.24
CA ILE A 116 -12.86 -12.02 -21.43
C ILE A 116 -12.30 -10.80 -22.17
N ARG A 117 -11.97 -10.94 -23.46
CA ARG A 117 -11.50 -9.82 -24.28
C ARG A 117 -12.51 -8.68 -24.33
N GLN A 118 -13.79 -8.98 -24.56
CA GLN A 118 -14.86 -7.97 -24.57
C GLN A 118 -15.02 -7.28 -23.21
N LEU A 119 -14.88 -8.03 -22.10
CA LEU A 119 -14.90 -7.45 -20.76
C LEU A 119 -13.76 -6.45 -20.56
N LEU A 120 -12.53 -6.81 -20.94
CA LEU A 120 -11.36 -5.94 -20.78
C LEU A 120 -11.45 -4.69 -21.66
N ILE A 121 -11.89 -4.84 -22.92
CA ILE A 121 -12.10 -3.70 -23.83
C ILE A 121 -13.18 -2.77 -23.27
N TYR A 122 -14.32 -3.30 -22.84
CA TYR A 122 -15.39 -2.50 -22.24
C TYR A 122 -14.90 -1.67 -21.04
N HIS A 123 -14.09 -2.26 -20.16
CA HIS A 123 -13.55 -1.52 -19.02
C HIS A 123 -12.50 -0.48 -19.41
N PHE A 124 -11.77 -0.71 -20.50
CA PHE A 124 -10.79 0.26 -21.01
C PHE A 124 -11.46 1.42 -21.75
N THR A 125 -12.42 1.15 -22.64
CA THR A 125 -13.06 2.17 -23.49
C THR A 125 -14.21 2.88 -22.79
N GLU A 126 -15.13 2.14 -22.14
CA GLU A 126 -16.37 2.71 -21.58
C GLU A 126 -16.22 3.13 -20.12
N LYS A 127 -15.34 2.46 -19.37
CA LYS A 127 -15.07 2.79 -17.96
C LYS A 127 -13.79 3.58 -17.76
N HIS A 128 -13.03 3.83 -18.84
CA HIS A 128 -11.77 4.58 -18.82
C HIS A 128 -10.82 4.12 -17.71
N LEU A 129 -10.78 2.80 -17.42
CA LEU A 129 -9.90 2.28 -16.39
C LEU A 129 -8.45 2.30 -16.88
N SER A 130 -7.53 2.61 -15.96
CA SER A 130 -6.10 2.56 -16.25
C SER A 130 -5.66 1.16 -16.71
N LEU A 131 -4.65 1.10 -17.58
CA LEU A 131 -4.07 -0.18 -18.04
C LEU A 131 -3.60 -1.07 -16.88
N ASN A 132 -3.10 -0.49 -15.79
CA ASN A 132 -2.70 -1.25 -14.60
C ASN A 132 -3.89 -1.92 -13.90
N THR A 133 -5.02 -1.23 -13.83
CA THR A 133 -6.27 -1.81 -13.33
C THR A 133 -6.73 -2.95 -14.25
N ILE A 134 -6.69 -2.76 -15.57
CA ILE A 134 -7.02 -3.80 -16.55
C ILE A 134 -6.09 -5.02 -16.41
N LYS A 135 -4.77 -4.81 -16.28
CA LYS A 135 -3.79 -5.88 -16.01
C LYS A 135 -4.10 -6.63 -14.72
N SER A 136 -4.54 -5.91 -13.67
CA SER A 136 -4.93 -6.54 -12.40
C SER A 136 -6.18 -7.41 -12.54
N ILE A 137 -7.18 -6.94 -13.31
CA ILE A 137 -8.39 -7.71 -13.62
C ILE A 137 -8.02 -8.96 -14.43
N GLN A 138 -7.23 -8.81 -15.50
CA GLN A 138 -6.81 -9.93 -16.34
C GLN A 138 -5.96 -10.95 -15.57
N GLY A 139 -5.00 -10.50 -14.77
CA GLY A 139 -4.16 -11.38 -13.96
C GLY A 139 -4.97 -12.17 -12.94
N MET A 140 -6.03 -11.58 -12.36
CA MET A 140 -6.95 -12.29 -11.48
C MET A 140 -7.75 -13.35 -12.22
N LEU A 141 -8.37 -13.01 -13.36
CA LEU A 141 -9.10 -13.97 -14.18
C LEU A 141 -8.18 -15.12 -14.60
N HIS A 142 -6.97 -14.81 -15.05
CA HIS A 142 -5.97 -15.80 -15.41
C HIS A 142 -5.67 -16.77 -14.26
N ALA A 143 -5.48 -16.26 -13.04
CA ALA A 143 -5.21 -17.09 -11.87
C ALA A 143 -6.42 -17.96 -11.47
N ILE A 144 -7.66 -17.44 -11.57
CA ILE A 144 -8.88 -18.21 -11.32
C ILE A 144 -9.00 -19.36 -12.33
N PHE A 145 -8.85 -19.07 -13.63
CA PHE A 145 -8.94 -20.10 -14.66
C PHE A 145 -7.77 -21.08 -14.65
N ALA A 146 -6.57 -20.65 -14.23
CA ALA A 146 -5.44 -21.55 -14.03
C ALA A 146 -5.73 -22.59 -12.94
N LEU A 147 -6.39 -22.20 -11.84
CA LEU A 147 -6.87 -23.14 -10.83
C LEU A 147 -7.89 -24.12 -11.43
N MET A 148 -8.80 -23.65 -12.28
CA MET A 148 -9.81 -24.51 -12.94
C MET A 148 -9.18 -25.49 -13.95
N VAL A 149 -8.08 -25.11 -14.60
CA VAL A 149 -7.28 -26.04 -15.42
C VAL A 149 -6.59 -27.07 -14.55
N SER A 150 -5.98 -26.65 -13.44
CA SER A 150 -5.32 -27.55 -12.48
C SER A 150 -6.30 -28.56 -11.87
N ASP A 151 -7.53 -28.14 -11.60
CA ASP A 151 -8.63 -28.98 -11.11
C ASP A 151 -9.31 -29.78 -12.23
N GLN A 152 -8.78 -29.74 -13.47
CA GLN A 152 -9.29 -30.43 -14.66
C GLN A 152 -10.76 -30.11 -15.01
N VAL A 153 -11.27 -28.95 -14.58
CA VAL A 153 -12.61 -28.47 -14.92
C VAL A 153 -12.69 -28.01 -16.37
N ILE A 154 -11.60 -27.43 -16.86
CA ILE A 154 -11.40 -26.98 -18.24
C ILE A 154 -10.01 -27.40 -18.70
N THR A 155 -9.83 -27.54 -20.01
CA THR A 155 -8.55 -27.95 -20.60
C THR A 155 -7.64 -26.79 -20.95
N ILE A 156 -8.23 -25.64 -21.28
CA ILE A 156 -7.51 -24.44 -21.76
C ILE A 156 -7.96 -23.25 -20.94
N ASN A 157 -7.01 -22.39 -20.54
CA ASN A 157 -7.31 -21.16 -19.82
C ASN A 157 -7.84 -20.08 -20.79
N PRO A 158 -9.13 -19.69 -20.74
CA PRO A 158 -9.68 -18.69 -21.65
C PRO A 158 -9.11 -17.28 -21.44
N ALA A 159 -8.49 -17.00 -20.29
CA ALA A 159 -7.86 -15.70 -20.01
C ALA A 159 -6.41 -15.60 -20.51
N GLN A 160 -5.88 -16.67 -21.11
CA GLN A 160 -4.52 -16.70 -21.64
C GLN A 160 -4.38 -15.67 -22.77
N GLN A 161 -3.35 -14.82 -22.68
CA GLN A 161 -3.04 -13.78 -23.69
C GLN A 161 -4.17 -12.77 -23.99
N ALA A 162 -5.22 -12.67 -23.16
CA ALA A 162 -6.34 -11.75 -23.38
C ALA A 162 -5.91 -10.27 -23.47
N MET A 163 -4.76 -9.90 -22.89
CA MET A 163 -4.18 -8.56 -22.98
C MET A 163 -3.66 -8.19 -24.38
N LYS A 164 -3.35 -9.16 -25.26
CA LYS A 164 -2.85 -8.86 -26.62
C LYS A 164 -3.80 -7.97 -27.42
N ALA A 165 -5.09 -8.06 -27.13
CA ALA A 165 -6.12 -7.20 -27.71
C ALA A 165 -5.93 -5.70 -27.43
N LEU A 166 -5.23 -5.36 -26.35
CA LEU A 166 -4.95 -4.00 -25.91
C LEU A 166 -3.49 -3.60 -26.15
N ALA A 167 -2.69 -4.43 -26.85
CA ALA A 167 -1.28 -4.15 -27.13
C ALA A 167 -1.08 -2.86 -27.94
N HIS A 168 -2.00 -2.53 -28.85
CA HIS A 168 -1.98 -1.25 -29.58
C HIS A 168 -2.24 -0.04 -28.68
N ALA A 169 -2.96 -0.21 -27.57
CA ALA A 169 -3.13 0.82 -26.55
C ALA A 169 -1.94 0.91 -25.58
N GLU A 170 -1.02 -0.07 -25.58
CA GLU A 170 0.23 0.01 -24.82
C GLU A 170 1.29 0.88 -25.50
N GLY A 171 1.18 1.07 -26.83
CA GLY A 171 2.09 1.88 -27.65
C GLY A 171 1.62 3.31 -27.92
N SER A 172 0.41 3.70 -27.50
CA SER A 172 -0.05 5.08 -27.60
C SER A 172 0.52 5.93 -26.45
N SER A 173 0.88 7.15 -26.79
CA SER A 173 1.40 8.25 -25.95
C SER A 173 0.53 8.61 -24.73
N LEU A 174 -0.54 7.88 -24.46
CA LEU A 174 -1.39 7.97 -23.26
C LEU A 174 -0.69 7.51 -21.97
N ARG A 175 0.52 6.93 -22.07
CA ARG A 175 1.31 6.44 -20.93
C ARG A 175 1.96 7.53 -20.09
N GLU A 176 2.29 8.68 -20.68
CA GLU A 176 3.13 9.68 -20.01
C GLU A 176 2.33 10.73 -19.23
N GLU A 177 1.10 11.04 -19.66
CA GLU A 177 0.31 12.11 -19.03
C GLU A 177 -0.35 11.72 -17.69
N SER A 178 -0.53 10.43 -17.40
CA SER A 178 -1.32 9.98 -16.24
C SER A 178 -0.53 9.64 -14.98
N ASN A 179 0.79 9.48 -15.08
CA ASN A 179 1.64 9.27 -13.91
C ASN A 179 2.43 10.55 -13.66
N GLY A 180 2.00 11.34 -12.68
CA GLY A 180 2.75 12.51 -12.21
C GLY A 180 4.25 12.21 -11.99
N GLN A 181 5.06 13.25 -11.93
CA GLN A 181 6.52 13.15 -11.93
C GLN A 181 7.01 12.15 -10.88
N LYS A 182 7.83 11.18 -11.33
CA LYS A 182 8.29 10.06 -10.49
C LYS A 182 9.44 10.46 -9.56
N VAL A 183 10.27 11.42 -9.96
CA VAL A 183 11.48 11.84 -9.25
C VAL A 183 11.56 13.36 -9.31
N LEU A 184 11.75 14.01 -8.17
CA LEU A 184 11.96 15.45 -8.10
C LEU A 184 13.40 15.81 -8.46
N THR A 185 13.58 16.93 -9.15
CA THR A 185 14.90 17.56 -9.28
C THR A 185 15.38 18.07 -7.92
N THR A 186 16.68 18.34 -7.80
CA THR A 186 17.25 18.88 -6.55
C THR A 186 16.62 20.22 -6.16
N ASP A 187 16.30 21.07 -7.13
CA ASP A 187 15.71 22.38 -6.88
C ASP A 187 14.22 22.27 -6.51
N GLU A 188 13.49 21.36 -7.18
CA GLU A 188 12.11 21.03 -6.80
C GLU A 188 12.02 20.46 -5.38
N GLU A 189 12.92 19.54 -5.02
CA GLU A 189 12.98 18.93 -3.68
C GLU A 189 13.22 19.99 -2.60
N LYS A 190 14.21 20.87 -2.82
CA LYS A 190 14.53 21.97 -1.90
C LYS A 190 13.35 22.92 -1.74
N ALA A 191 12.76 23.37 -2.85
CA ALA A 191 11.63 24.30 -2.82
C ALA A 191 10.40 23.69 -2.16
N PHE A 192 10.12 22.41 -2.43
CA PHE A 192 9.07 21.65 -1.78
C PHE A 192 9.26 21.60 -0.25
N LEU A 193 10.45 21.20 0.22
CA LEU A 193 10.73 21.10 1.65
C LEU A 193 10.70 22.46 2.35
N MET A 194 11.19 23.51 1.70
CA MET A 194 11.17 24.88 2.23
C MET A 194 9.73 25.37 2.39
N TYR A 195 8.92 25.27 1.34
CA TYR A 195 7.51 25.66 1.38
C TYR A 195 6.70 24.85 2.40
N ALA A 196 6.91 23.52 2.45
CA ALA A 196 6.27 22.65 3.43
C ALA A 196 6.62 23.05 4.87
N LYS A 197 7.88 23.39 5.15
CA LYS A 197 8.33 23.80 6.48
C LYS A 197 7.64 25.08 6.96
N GLU A 198 7.40 26.02 6.05
CA GLU A 198 6.80 27.32 6.37
C GLU A 198 5.27 27.28 6.46
N THR A 199 4.62 26.43 5.65
CA THR A 199 3.16 26.47 5.46
C THR A 199 2.41 25.25 6.00
N ASP A 200 3.07 24.11 6.21
CA ASP A 200 2.45 22.86 6.68
C ASP A 200 3.32 22.15 7.72
N SER A 201 3.29 22.66 8.94
CA SER A 201 4.03 22.12 10.09
C SER A 201 3.62 20.68 10.46
N PHE A 202 2.43 20.21 10.05
CA PHE A 202 1.93 18.88 10.42
C PHE A 202 2.49 17.77 9.53
N PHE A 203 2.46 17.96 8.20
CA PHE A 203 2.95 16.97 7.26
C PHE A 203 4.44 17.12 6.91
N TYR A 204 5.03 18.31 7.10
CA TYR A 204 6.44 18.54 6.84
C TYR A 204 7.37 17.49 7.50
N PRO A 205 7.24 17.15 8.81
CA PRO A 205 8.10 16.15 9.42
C PRO A 205 7.98 14.76 8.77
N LEU A 206 6.77 14.38 8.33
CA LEU A 206 6.53 13.10 7.66
C LEU A 206 7.19 13.06 6.27
N TRP A 207 7.05 14.13 5.47
CA TRP A 207 7.67 14.19 4.16
C TRP A 207 9.20 14.26 4.23
N LEU A 208 9.74 15.05 5.18
CA LEU A 208 11.18 15.08 5.47
C LEU A 208 11.68 13.69 5.87
N PHE A 209 10.94 12.97 6.73
CA PHE A 209 11.27 11.61 7.12
C PHE A 209 11.34 10.68 5.90
N MET A 210 10.37 10.75 4.99
CA MET A 210 10.36 9.94 3.77
C MET A 210 11.54 10.26 2.84
N LEU A 211 11.86 11.54 2.65
CA LEU A 211 13.00 11.99 1.85
C LEU A 211 14.35 11.70 2.52
N SER A 212 14.41 11.53 3.83
CA SER A 212 15.67 11.24 4.56
C SER A 212 15.96 9.75 4.71
N THR A 213 14.94 8.89 4.62
CA THR A 213 15.05 7.45 4.93
C THR A 213 14.64 6.53 3.78
N GLY A 214 14.02 7.09 2.73
CA GLY A 214 13.39 6.33 1.67
C GLY A 214 12.23 5.46 2.14
N ALA A 215 11.70 5.65 3.36
CA ALA A 215 10.59 4.85 3.87
C ALA A 215 9.35 4.92 2.95
N ARG A 216 8.67 3.78 2.75
CA ARG A 216 7.34 3.84 2.10
C ARG A 216 6.39 4.62 2.99
N VAL A 217 5.39 5.29 2.42
CA VAL A 217 4.40 6.07 3.19
C VAL A 217 3.79 5.29 4.36
N GLY A 218 3.40 4.03 4.15
CA GLY A 218 2.87 3.19 5.22
C GLY A 218 3.92 2.78 6.26
N GLU A 219 5.22 2.71 5.91
CA GLU A 219 6.31 2.49 6.87
C GLU A 219 6.54 3.77 7.68
N ALA A 220 6.64 4.92 7.02
CA ALA A 220 6.83 6.24 7.64
C ALA A 220 5.68 6.59 8.60
N SER A 221 4.43 6.42 8.18
CA SER A 221 3.26 6.68 9.03
C SER A 221 3.14 5.70 10.21
N ALA A 222 3.91 4.61 10.25
CA ALA A 222 3.88 3.64 11.34
C ALA A 222 4.95 3.86 12.41
N VAL A 223 5.87 4.80 12.20
CA VAL A 223 6.98 5.03 13.12
C VAL A 223 6.44 5.58 14.44
N CYS A 224 6.84 4.93 15.52
CA CYS A 224 6.53 5.31 16.90
C CYS A 224 7.76 5.87 17.59
N TRP A 225 7.56 6.55 18.72
CA TRP A 225 8.67 7.06 19.51
C TRP A 225 9.63 5.96 19.98
N ASP A 226 9.13 4.75 20.24
CA ASP A 226 9.94 3.58 20.63
C ASP A 226 10.86 3.07 19.51
N ASP A 227 10.61 3.47 18.26
CA ASP A 227 11.45 3.07 17.12
C ASP A 227 12.67 4.01 16.94
N ILE A 228 12.75 5.11 17.70
CA ILE A 228 13.81 6.11 17.62
C ILE A 228 14.77 5.94 18.80
N ASP A 229 16.02 5.63 18.47
CA ASP A 229 17.14 5.66 19.40
C ASP A 229 17.85 7.01 19.24
N PHE A 230 17.54 7.97 20.13
CA PHE A 230 18.10 9.32 20.07
C PHE A 230 19.60 9.34 20.42
N GLU A 231 20.07 8.45 21.29
CA GLU A 231 21.48 8.36 21.67
C GLU A 231 22.34 7.91 20.49
N LYS A 232 21.92 6.83 19.81
CA LYS A 232 22.63 6.29 18.65
C LYS A 232 22.25 6.97 17.33
N LYS A 233 21.26 7.87 17.36
CA LYS A 233 20.66 8.53 16.19
C LYS A 233 20.22 7.50 15.13
N LEU A 234 19.49 6.47 15.56
CA LEU A 234 18.98 5.42 14.69
C LEU A 234 17.46 5.37 14.68
N VAL A 235 16.87 5.08 13.53
CA VAL A 235 15.44 4.75 13.39
C VAL A 235 15.26 3.30 12.94
N SER A 236 14.35 2.59 13.61
CA SER A 236 13.96 1.22 13.26
C SER A 236 12.70 1.20 12.39
N ILE A 237 12.82 0.86 11.11
CA ILE A 237 11.68 0.62 10.24
C ILE A 237 11.34 -0.87 10.30
N ASN A 238 10.27 -1.23 11.01
CA ASN A 238 9.92 -2.63 11.29
C ASN A 238 8.46 -3.00 11.03
N LYS A 239 7.60 -2.01 10.76
CA LYS A 239 6.16 -2.18 10.60
C LYS A 239 5.58 -1.22 9.57
N THR A 240 4.34 -1.49 9.18
CA THR A 240 3.57 -0.63 8.30
C THR A 240 2.19 -0.37 8.87
N LEU A 241 1.72 0.87 8.75
CA LEU A 241 0.42 1.31 9.22
C LEU A 241 -0.59 1.12 8.09
N VAL A 242 -1.62 0.35 8.37
CA VAL A 242 -2.70 0.08 7.42
C VAL A 242 -4.00 0.66 7.95
N CYS A 243 -4.62 1.52 7.14
CA CYS A 243 -5.99 1.97 7.32
C CYS A 243 -6.93 1.00 6.58
N SER A 244 -7.81 0.36 7.34
CA SER A 244 -8.91 -0.46 6.84
C SER A 244 -10.24 0.21 7.20
N TYR A 245 -11.34 -0.27 6.62
CA TYR A 245 -12.67 0.28 6.88
C TYR A 245 -13.59 -0.77 7.49
N LYS A 246 -14.34 -0.38 8.52
CA LYS A 246 -15.45 -1.14 9.09
C LYS A 246 -16.71 -0.29 8.99
N GLY A 247 -17.47 -0.49 7.92
CA GLY A 247 -18.52 0.45 7.54
C GLY A 247 -17.91 1.79 7.14
N LYS A 248 -18.34 2.89 7.77
CA LYS A 248 -17.78 4.23 7.55
C LYS A 248 -16.57 4.54 8.44
N GLU A 249 -16.28 3.69 9.42
CA GLU A 249 -15.21 3.90 10.40
C GLU A 249 -13.85 3.44 9.87
N ARG A 250 -12.80 4.26 10.10
CA ARG A 250 -11.41 3.94 9.77
C ARG A 250 -10.77 3.18 10.93
N ILE A 251 -10.21 2.00 10.64
CA ILE A 251 -9.46 1.19 11.61
C ILE A 251 -8.01 1.14 11.19
N PHE A 252 -7.14 1.62 12.08
CA PHE A 252 -5.70 1.59 11.92
C PHE A 252 -5.10 0.38 12.62
N SER A 253 -4.13 -0.26 11.98
CA SER A 253 -3.44 -1.41 12.56
C SER A 253 -2.01 -1.51 12.03
N PHE A 254 -1.11 -2.02 12.87
CA PHE A 254 0.23 -2.40 12.44
C PHE A 254 0.20 -3.74 11.74
N ASN A 255 0.86 -3.79 10.59
CA ASN A 255 1.18 -5.00 9.87
C ASN A 255 2.69 -5.14 9.71
N PRO A 256 3.20 -6.38 9.54
CA PRO A 256 4.57 -6.58 9.13
C PRO A 256 4.85 -5.89 7.79
N THR A 257 6.10 -5.46 7.62
CA THR A 257 6.59 -4.90 6.35
C THR A 257 6.24 -5.82 5.18
N LYS A 258 6.09 -5.24 3.98
CA LYS A 258 5.68 -6.00 2.79
C LYS A 258 6.66 -7.13 2.47
N THR A 259 7.94 -6.90 2.72
CA THR A 259 9.05 -7.83 2.48
C THR A 259 9.87 -8.01 3.76
N LYS A 260 10.58 -9.15 3.89
CA LYS A 260 11.53 -9.37 5.00
C LYS A 260 12.60 -8.27 5.03
N ASN A 261 13.14 -7.91 3.86
CA ASN A 261 14.10 -6.81 3.69
C ASN A 261 13.53 -5.43 4.06
N GLY A 262 12.22 -5.31 4.29
CA GLY A 262 11.63 -4.05 4.75
C GLY A 262 12.02 -3.71 6.19
N VAL A 263 12.38 -4.72 7.01
CA VAL A 263 12.86 -4.51 8.38
C VAL A 263 14.31 -4.05 8.35
N ARG A 264 14.58 -2.82 8.78
CA ARG A 264 15.91 -2.22 8.72
C ARG A 264 16.09 -1.13 9.78
N LYS A 265 17.35 -0.85 10.14
CA LYS A 265 17.75 0.30 10.96
C LYS A 265 18.52 1.27 10.08
N LEU A 266 18.19 2.56 10.18
CA LEU A 266 18.83 3.61 9.39
C LEU A 266 19.35 4.71 10.32
N PRO A 267 20.49 5.35 9.98
CA PRO A 267 20.92 6.56 10.65
C PRO A 267 19.92 7.69 10.41
N ILE A 268 19.70 8.49 11.44
CA ILE A 268 18.87 9.70 11.36
C ILE A 268 19.78 10.85 10.95
N LEU A 269 19.51 11.42 9.77
CA LEU A 269 20.22 12.59 9.28
C LEU A 269 20.01 13.80 10.22
N SER A 270 21.00 14.67 10.33
CA SER A 270 21.01 15.80 11.28
C SER A 270 19.79 16.71 11.18
N THR A 271 19.34 16.99 9.95
CA THR A 271 18.15 17.80 9.67
C THR A 271 16.88 17.14 10.21
N LEU A 272 16.71 15.84 9.99
CA LEU A 272 15.58 15.07 10.52
C LEU A 272 15.66 14.94 12.04
N TYR A 273 16.85 14.71 12.59
CA TYR A 273 17.08 14.59 14.03
C TYR A 273 16.58 15.84 14.76
N ALA A 274 16.97 17.03 14.30
CA ALA A 274 16.55 18.30 14.91
C ALA A 274 15.02 18.46 14.92
N VAL A 275 14.33 18.04 13.84
CA VAL A 275 12.87 18.08 13.76
C VAL A 275 12.24 17.09 14.74
N LEU A 276 12.75 15.84 14.80
CA LEU A 276 12.23 14.81 15.71
C LEU A 276 12.45 15.17 17.18
N GLU A 277 13.61 15.73 17.52
CA GLU A 277 13.94 16.19 18.87
C GLU A 277 13.02 17.34 19.29
N LYS A 278 12.81 18.33 18.40
CA LYS A 278 11.85 19.40 18.64
C LYS A 278 10.44 18.84 18.87
N MET A 279 9.97 17.91 18.04
CA MET A 279 8.66 17.28 18.20
C MET A 279 8.52 16.45 19.48
N LYS A 280 9.61 15.85 19.97
CA LYS A 280 9.61 15.07 21.21
C LYS A 280 9.46 15.97 22.44
N ASN A 281 10.16 17.10 22.42
CA ASN A 281 10.22 18.06 23.52
C ASN A 281 9.00 19.00 23.53
N ASP A 282 8.57 19.47 22.35
CA ASP A 282 7.42 20.34 22.19
C ASP A 282 6.13 19.53 21.99
N LYS A 283 5.43 19.28 23.10
CA LYS A 283 4.13 18.61 23.11
C LYS A 283 2.95 19.60 23.03
N SER A 284 3.17 20.89 22.75
CA SER A 284 2.11 21.91 22.74
C SER A 284 0.96 21.51 21.83
N ILE A 285 1.24 21.21 20.56
CA ILE A 285 0.23 20.78 19.58
C ILE A 285 -0.50 19.53 20.07
N ARG A 286 0.22 18.52 20.55
CA ARG A 286 -0.42 17.30 21.08
C ARG A 286 -1.30 17.57 22.29
N LYS A 287 -1.02 18.58 23.11
CA LYS A 287 -1.87 18.98 24.24
C LYS A 287 -3.04 19.86 23.80
N SER A 288 -2.90 20.61 22.71
CA SER A 288 -3.90 21.57 22.23
C SER A 288 -5.13 20.94 21.56
N PHE A 289 -5.03 19.69 21.09
CA PHE A 289 -6.11 19.02 20.39
C PHE A 289 -6.47 17.69 21.05
N PRO A 290 -7.77 17.33 21.15
CA PRO A 290 -8.18 16.00 21.59
C PRO A 290 -7.71 14.91 20.62
N HIS A 291 -7.42 13.71 21.15
CA HIS A 291 -6.90 12.59 20.37
C HIS A 291 -8.02 11.62 19.98
N GLU A 292 -7.89 11.01 18.82
CA GLU A 292 -8.56 9.75 18.51
C GLU A 292 -7.73 8.58 19.07
N ASP A 293 -8.40 7.49 19.46
CA ASP A 293 -7.77 6.30 20.04
C ASP A 293 -6.75 5.63 19.09
N ASN A 294 -6.76 6.00 17.80
CA ASN A 294 -5.88 5.45 16.78
C ASN A 294 -4.44 6.00 16.78
N LEU A 295 -4.10 6.95 17.64
CA LEU A 295 -2.71 7.43 17.85
C LEU A 295 -1.86 6.48 18.67
N LEU A 296 -2.48 5.71 19.56
CA LEU A 296 -1.84 4.65 20.32
C LEU A 296 -2.28 3.31 19.75
N ILE A 297 -1.34 2.60 19.13
CA ILE A 297 -1.61 1.29 18.56
C ILE A 297 -0.70 0.29 19.28
N ASN A 298 -1.31 -0.69 19.95
CA ASN A 298 -0.59 -1.66 20.79
C ASN A 298 0.33 -0.97 21.83
N ASP A 299 -0.18 0.06 22.50
CA ASP A 299 0.54 0.87 23.50
C ASP A 299 1.74 1.67 22.95
N GLN A 300 1.91 1.74 21.62
CA GLN A 300 2.95 2.52 20.98
C GLN A 300 2.36 3.82 20.40
N GLU A 301 2.96 4.95 20.75
CA GLU A 301 2.55 6.28 20.28
C GLU A 301 3.17 6.58 18.91
N LEU A 302 2.33 6.80 17.89
CA LEU A 302 2.75 7.24 16.56
C LEU A 302 3.41 8.61 16.62
N ILE A 303 4.51 8.82 15.89
CA ILE A 303 5.19 10.13 15.79
C ILE A 303 4.41 11.09 14.90
N PHE A 304 4.01 10.62 13.72
CA PHE A 304 3.35 11.43 12.70
C PHE A 304 1.83 11.30 12.78
N TYR A 305 1.15 12.44 12.68
CA TYR A 305 -0.29 12.55 12.83
C TYR A 305 -0.86 13.61 11.88
N CYS A 306 -2.17 13.62 11.72
CA CYS A 306 -2.88 14.72 11.09
C CYS A 306 -4.00 15.23 11.99
N ILE A 307 -4.44 16.45 11.74
CA ILE A 307 -5.58 17.07 12.42
C ILE A 307 -6.76 17.05 11.46
N VAL A 308 -7.85 16.42 11.87
CA VAL A 308 -9.12 16.41 11.13
C VAL A 308 -10.24 16.70 12.12
N ASN A 309 -11.13 17.62 11.77
CA ASN A 309 -12.24 18.06 12.62
C ASN A 309 -11.76 18.44 14.05
N ASN A 310 -10.64 19.17 14.13
CA ASN A 310 -10.03 19.60 15.39
C ASN A 310 -9.57 18.45 16.31
N ARG A 311 -9.35 17.24 15.78
CA ARG A 311 -8.83 16.09 16.51
C ARG A 311 -7.57 15.55 15.87
N ILE A 312 -6.61 15.13 16.69
CA ILE A 312 -5.42 14.44 16.22
C ILE A 312 -5.77 12.99 15.96
N ARG A 313 -5.32 12.46 14.81
CA ARG A 313 -5.45 11.05 14.48
C ARG A 313 -4.29 10.51 13.67
N ALA A 314 -4.23 9.19 13.56
CA ALA A 314 -3.31 8.50 12.69
C ALA A 314 -3.46 8.92 11.21
N VAL A 315 -2.32 8.96 10.51
CA VAL A 315 -2.23 9.36 9.10
C VAL A 315 -2.40 8.14 8.20
N SER A 316 -3.34 8.23 7.25
CA SER A 316 -3.46 7.25 6.17
C SER A 316 -2.73 7.72 4.91
N ASN A 317 -2.40 6.78 4.01
CA ASN A 317 -1.84 7.11 2.69
C ASN A 317 -2.72 8.10 1.89
N PHE A 318 -4.04 8.02 2.04
CA PHE A 318 -4.95 8.98 1.40
C PHE A 318 -4.71 10.39 1.94
N ASP A 319 -4.60 10.54 3.27
CA ASP A 319 -4.40 11.85 3.90
C ASP A 319 -3.07 12.48 3.45
N VAL A 320 -1.99 11.68 3.36
CA VAL A 320 -0.67 12.16 2.89
C VAL A 320 -0.73 12.67 1.46
N ASN A 321 -1.30 11.89 0.52
CA ASN A 321 -1.35 12.30 -0.88
C ASN A 321 -2.32 13.47 -1.10
N HIS A 322 -3.40 13.54 -0.33
CA HIS A 322 -4.31 14.67 -0.37
C HIS A 322 -3.62 15.96 0.11
N ALA A 323 -2.88 15.88 1.24
CA ALA A 323 -2.09 16.99 1.74
C ALA A 323 -1.00 17.43 0.75
N LEU A 324 -0.28 16.48 0.13
CA LEU A 324 0.71 16.77 -0.92
C LEU A 324 0.09 17.53 -2.09
N LYS A 325 -1.04 17.05 -2.61
CA LYS A 325 -1.72 17.70 -3.73
C LYS A 325 -2.09 19.14 -3.36
N LYS A 326 -2.66 19.35 -2.16
CA LYS A 326 -3.02 20.68 -1.66
C LYS A 326 -1.80 21.59 -1.54
N LEU A 327 -0.71 21.10 -0.94
CA LEU A 327 0.53 21.86 -0.77
C LEU A 327 1.10 22.31 -2.13
N ILE A 328 1.17 21.40 -3.10
CA ILE A 328 1.68 21.70 -4.45
C ILE A 328 0.79 22.71 -5.16
N THR A 329 -0.53 22.57 -5.06
CA THR A 329 -1.47 23.58 -5.60
C THR A 329 -1.23 24.94 -4.98
N ASN A 330 -1.07 25.01 -3.65
CA ASN A 330 -0.80 26.25 -2.94
C ASN A 330 0.52 26.88 -3.39
N TYR A 331 1.63 26.12 -3.38
CA TYR A 331 2.93 26.56 -3.89
C TYR A 331 2.83 27.14 -5.30
N ASN A 332 2.14 26.44 -6.19
CA ASN A 332 1.99 26.86 -7.59
C ASN A 332 1.24 28.20 -7.71
N SER A 333 0.28 28.47 -6.83
CA SER A 333 -0.44 29.75 -6.77
C SER A 333 0.25 30.84 -5.95
N ASP A 334 1.21 30.51 -5.09
CA ASP A 334 1.82 31.44 -4.12
C ASP A 334 2.90 32.30 -4.77
N LYS A 335 2.52 33.50 -5.22
CA LYS A 335 3.46 34.45 -5.83
C LYS A 335 4.39 35.08 -4.79
N LEU A 336 3.85 35.41 -3.62
CA LEU A 336 4.59 36.09 -2.55
C LEU A 336 5.75 35.21 -2.07
N PHE A 337 5.52 33.92 -1.85
CA PHE A 337 6.58 32.99 -1.48
C PHE A 337 7.72 32.98 -2.50
N LYS A 338 7.41 33.02 -3.81
CA LYS A 338 8.41 32.99 -4.89
C LYS A 338 9.17 34.32 -5.01
N GLU A 339 8.50 35.43 -4.74
CA GLU A 339 9.14 36.75 -4.67
C GLU A 339 10.11 36.86 -3.48
N MET A 340 9.74 36.29 -2.32
CA MET A 340 10.61 36.24 -1.14
C MET A 340 11.80 35.27 -1.27
N HIS A 341 11.68 34.28 -2.15
CA HIS A 341 12.68 33.23 -2.33
C HIS A 341 13.15 33.16 -3.80
N PRO A 342 13.98 34.12 -4.26
CA PRO A 342 14.46 34.11 -5.63
C PRO A 342 15.28 32.84 -5.91
N GLY A 343 15.04 32.23 -7.08
CA GLY A 343 15.72 31.00 -7.52
C GLY A 343 14.96 29.70 -7.24
N VAL A 344 13.81 29.74 -6.56
CA VAL A 344 12.93 28.57 -6.48
C VAL A 344 12.23 28.32 -7.82
N PRO A 345 11.87 27.06 -8.16
CA PRO A 345 11.14 26.76 -9.38
C PRO A 345 9.79 27.48 -9.48
N THR A 346 9.43 27.98 -10.66
CA THR A 346 8.16 28.70 -10.90
C THR A 346 6.93 27.87 -10.53
N SER A 347 7.00 26.56 -10.76
CA SER A 347 5.98 25.59 -10.38
C SER A 347 6.63 24.27 -9.95
N LEU A 348 5.93 23.56 -9.09
CA LEU A 348 6.21 22.18 -8.74
C LEU A 348 5.27 21.24 -9.53
N PRO A 349 5.80 20.11 -10.01
CA PRO A 349 4.99 19.08 -10.67
C PRO A 349 4.02 18.44 -9.67
N LEU A 350 2.93 17.87 -10.17
CA LEU A 350 2.09 17.01 -9.34
C LEU A 350 2.78 15.66 -9.13
N PHE A 351 2.92 15.25 -7.86
CA PHE A 351 3.51 13.96 -7.50
C PHE A 351 2.80 13.34 -6.29
N SER A 352 3.04 12.05 -6.08
CA SER A 352 2.52 11.30 -4.93
C SER A 352 3.62 11.04 -3.90
N SER A 353 3.23 10.59 -2.70
CA SER A 353 4.16 10.15 -1.65
C SER A 353 5.17 9.08 -2.12
N HIS A 354 4.86 8.29 -3.15
CA HIS A 354 5.83 7.35 -3.71
C HIS A 354 6.97 8.05 -4.44
N ALA A 355 6.72 9.22 -5.04
CA ALA A 355 7.75 10.00 -5.70
C ALA A 355 8.82 10.44 -4.70
N LEU A 356 8.47 10.81 -3.46
CA LEU A 356 9.45 11.15 -2.42
C LEU A 356 10.46 10.00 -2.17
N ARG A 357 9.97 8.76 -2.14
CA ARG A 357 10.83 7.58 -2.01
C ARG A 357 11.69 7.36 -3.25
N HIS A 358 11.15 7.59 -4.44
CA HIS A 358 11.90 7.50 -5.69
C HIS A 358 12.97 8.60 -5.79
N THR A 359 12.67 9.83 -5.34
CA THR A 359 13.63 10.93 -5.20
C THR A 359 14.77 10.52 -4.29
N PHE A 360 14.49 10.03 -3.07
CA PHE A 360 15.54 9.52 -2.18
C PHE A 360 16.39 8.44 -2.85
N CYS A 361 15.76 7.47 -3.53
CA CYS A 361 16.49 6.42 -4.23
C CYS A 361 17.39 6.97 -5.35
N SER A 362 16.91 7.95 -6.13
CA SER A 362 17.71 8.60 -7.17
C SER A 362 18.92 9.32 -6.57
N ARG A 363 18.73 10.10 -5.50
CA ARG A 363 19.82 10.80 -4.80
C ARG A 363 20.82 9.82 -4.19
N LEU A 364 20.34 8.67 -3.71
CA LEU A 364 21.20 7.61 -3.20
C LEU A 364 22.01 6.96 -4.33
N CYS A 365 21.39 6.63 -5.48
CA CYS A 365 22.07 6.10 -6.67
C CYS A 365 23.09 7.09 -7.27
N GLU A 366 22.92 8.40 -7.05
CA GLU A 366 23.88 9.40 -7.50
C GLU A 366 25.18 9.37 -6.69
N ASN A 367 25.08 9.03 -5.40
CA ASN A 367 26.20 9.06 -4.43
C ASN A 367 26.77 7.67 -4.11
N GLU A 368 26.02 6.59 -4.33
CA GLU A 368 26.42 5.22 -4.05
C GLU A 368 26.35 4.38 -5.32
N VAL A 369 27.38 3.55 -5.55
CA VAL A 369 27.50 2.69 -6.74
C VAL A 369 27.13 1.24 -6.40
N ASN A 370 27.22 0.86 -5.13
CA ASN A 370 26.88 -0.48 -4.68
C ASN A 370 25.36 -0.68 -4.60
N LEU A 371 24.80 -1.28 -5.66
CA LEU A 371 23.37 -1.61 -5.75
C LEU A 371 22.85 -2.45 -4.57
N LYS A 372 23.71 -3.25 -3.92
CA LYS A 372 23.31 -4.06 -2.77
C LYS A 372 23.06 -3.21 -1.54
N VAL A 373 23.95 -2.25 -1.28
CA VAL A 373 23.78 -1.25 -0.20
C VAL A 373 22.50 -0.45 -0.43
N ILE A 374 22.29 0.03 -1.67
CA ILE A 374 21.06 0.76 -2.03
C ILE A 374 19.82 -0.13 -1.82
N GLN A 375 19.87 -1.40 -2.25
CA GLN A 375 18.77 -2.34 -2.07
C GLN A 375 18.40 -2.52 -0.58
N GLU A 376 19.40 -2.62 0.30
CA GLU A 376 19.23 -2.79 1.74
C GLU A 376 18.66 -1.53 2.40
N ILE A 377 19.23 -0.36 2.10
CA ILE A 377 18.72 0.94 2.59
C ILE A 377 17.28 1.17 2.14
N MET A 378 16.96 0.84 0.89
CA MET A 378 15.60 0.94 0.37
C MET A 378 14.67 -0.13 0.94
N GLY A 379 15.19 -1.27 1.39
CA GLY A 379 14.39 -2.43 1.77
C GLY A 379 13.63 -3.04 0.58
N HIS A 380 14.28 -3.10 -0.59
CA HIS A 380 13.75 -3.75 -1.79
C HIS A 380 13.90 -5.27 -1.69
N GLY A 381 12.80 -6.00 -1.84
CA GLY A 381 12.82 -7.47 -1.90
C GLY A 381 13.41 -8.00 -3.21
N ASN A 382 13.36 -7.21 -4.28
CA ASN A 382 13.88 -7.55 -5.61
C ASN A 382 14.81 -6.44 -6.09
N ILE A 383 16.00 -6.80 -6.55
CA ILE A 383 17.03 -5.86 -7.04
C ILE A 383 16.62 -5.14 -8.33
N HIS A 384 15.75 -5.73 -9.16
CA HIS A 384 15.23 -5.09 -10.37
C HIS A 384 14.60 -3.72 -10.07
N MET A 385 13.90 -3.59 -8.94
CA MET A 385 13.32 -2.31 -8.52
C MET A 385 14.38 -1.21 -8.29
N THR A 386 15.57 -1.60 -7.83
CA THR A 386 16.71 -0.68 -7.64
C THR A 386 17.37 -0.39 -8.99
N MET A 387 17.54 -1.40 -9.84
CA MET A 387 18.14 -1.24 -11.16
C MET A 387 17.32 -0.32 -12.07
N ASP A 388 15.99 -0.42 -12.05
CA ASP A 388 15.12 0.43 -12.86
C ASP A 388 15.30 1.92 -12.52
N VAL A 389 15.45 2.25 -11.23
CA VAL A 389 15.70 3.63 -10.78
C VAL A 389 17.14 4.05 -11.08
N TYR A 390 18.11 3.16 -10.83
CA TYR A 390 19.52 3.41 -11.11
C TYR A 390 19.76 3.73 -12.60
N ALA A 391 19.14 2.95 -13.50
CA ALA A 391 19.23 3.17 -14.94
C ALA A 391 18.74 4.58 -15.32
N GLN A 392 17.57 4.99 -14.79
CA GLN A 392 17.02 6.32 -15.03
C GLN A 392 17.90 7.45 -14.47
N SER A 393 18.45 7.31 -13.27
CA SER A 393 19.32 8.34 -12.68
C SER A 393 20.66 8.47 -13.41
N ASN A 394 21.14 7.39 -14.04
CA ASN A 394 22.44 7.34 -14.70
C ASN A 394 22.39 7.41 -16.23
N GLU A 395 21.23 7.62 -16.86
CA GLU A 395 21.15 7.83 -18.33
C GLU A 395 22.10 8.95 -18.80
N LYS A 396 22.27 10.01 -18.00
CA LYS A 396 23.25 11.09 -18.24
C LYS A 396 24.69 10.74 -17.83
N LYS A 397 24.90 9.75 -16.97
CA LYS A 397 26.25 9.28 -16.56
C LYS A 397 26.88 8.33 -17.56
N ASN A 398 26.13 7.72 -18.49
CA ASN A 398 26.69 6.76 -19.45
C ASN A 398 27.79 7.40 -20.33
N SER A 399 27.55 8.62 -20.82
CA SER A 399 28.54 9.38 -21.59
C SER A 399 29.74 9.81 -20.74
N LEU A 400 29.53 10.26 -19.50
CA LEU A 400 30.61 10.62 -18.58
C LEU A 400 31.47 9.42 -18.14
N SER A 401 30.84 8.25 -17.97
CA SER A 401 31.54 7.01 -17.59
C SER A 401 32.42 6.51 -18.72
N LEU A 402 31.97 6.66 -19.97
CA LEU A 402 32.77 6.36 -21.16
C LEU A 402 33.97 7.33 -21.30
N LEU A 403 33.77 8.62 -21.03
CA LEU A 403 34.86 9.61 -21.03
C LEU A 403 35.88 9.36 -19.90
N GLN A 404 35.42 8.94 -18.70
CA GLN A 404 36.33 8.53 -17.62
C GLN A 404 37.08 7.23 -17.92
N TYR A 405 36.43 6.29 -18.61
CA TYR A 405 37.07 5.06 -19.09
C TYR A 405 38.13 5.36 -20.15
N GLU A 406 37.84 6.26 -21.09
CA GLU A 406 38.79 6.75 -22.08
C GLU A 406 40.01 7.39 -21.41
N LYS A 407 39.82 8.29 -20.43
CA LYS A 407 40.92 8.88 -19.66
C LYS A 407 41.80 7.83 -18.96
N LYS A 408 41.17 6.79 -18.39
CA LYS A 408 41.88 5.65 -17.78
C LYS A 408 42.70 4.82 -18.77
N ILE A 409 42.23 4.67 -20.01
CA ILE A 409 42.99 3.98 -21.07
C ILE A 409 44.14 4.85 -21.56
N LEU A 410 43.90 6.16 -21.70
CA LEU A 410 44.88 7.12 -22.20
C LEU A 410 45.93 7.52 -21.17
N GLY A 411 45.76 7.14 -19.89
CA GLY A 411 46.74 7.37 -18.83
C GLY A 411 46.76 8.80 -18.28
N GLU A 412 45.67 9.55 -18.41
CA GLU A 412 45.49 10.90 -17.83
C GLU A 412 44.81 10.89 -16.45
#